data_AF-A0A336N8X2-F1
#
_entry.id   AF-A0A336N8X2-F1
#
_cell.length_a   1.000
_cell.length_b   1.000
_cell.length_c   1.000
_cell.angle_alpha   90.00
_cell.angle_beta   90.00
_cell.angle_gamma   90.00
#
_symmetry.space_group_name_H-M   'P 1'
#
loop_
_entity.id
_entity.type
_entity.pdbx_description
1 polymer ?
#
loop_
_entity_poly.entity_id
_entity_poly.type
_entity_poly.pdbx_seq_one_letter_code
_entity_poly.pdbx_strand_id
1 'polypeptide(L)'
;MNIYTYDSFTSDWGAGPKIKQGFEQKYPLCKVNYMPFESGGTLFNRVRLEGHKTKADIVLGLDNFVLEEAKKSKLFDINHVDLSKLSLPTQWQDNTFLPYDLVLMRLCMTKIKSRIRRKV
;
A
#
# COMPACT_ATOMS: atom_id res chain seq x y z
N MET A 1 -3.67 -16.30 -2.60
CA MET A 1 -3.21 -15.22 -1.72
C MET A 1 -3.97 -13.95 -2.07
N ASN A 2 -4.90 -13.57 -1.21
CA ASN A 2 -5.73 -12.39 -1.35
C ASN A 2 -5.03 -11.20 -0.70
N ILE A 3 -4.75 -10.18 -1.49
CA ILE A 3 -4.07 -8.96 -1.05
C ILE A 3 -5.08 -7.83 -1.12
N TYR A 4 -5.48 -7.31 0.02
CA TYR A 4 -6.29 -6.10 0.09
C TYR A 4 -5.36 -4.91 -0.14
N THR A 5 -5.68 -4.06 -1.10
CA THR A 5 -4.88 -2.87 -1.42
C THR A 5 -5.73 -1.78 -2.05
N TYR A 6 -5.13 -0.66 -2.46
CA TYR A 6 -5.84 0.48 -3.04
C TYR A 6 -5.89 0.43 -4.58
N ASP A 7 -6.90 1.05 -5.17
CA ASP A 7 -7.22 0.99 -6.60
C ASP A 7 -6.06 1.38 -7.54
N SER A 8 -5.34 2.46 -7.23
CA SER A 8 -4.21 2.96 -8.01
C SER A 8 -3.02 2.01 -8.02
N PHE A 9 -2.86 1.16 -6.99
CA PHE A 9 -1.85 0.10 -7.00
C PHE A 9 -2.22 -0.98 -8.03
N THR A 10 -3.48 -1.39 -8.08
CA THR A 10 -3.98 -2.50 -8.91
C THR A 10 -4.27 -2.13 -10.35
N SER A 11 -4.37 -0.83 -10.65
CA SER A 11 -4.66 -0.32 -11.98
C SER A 11 -3.65 -0.82 -13.02
N ASP A 12 -4.04 -0.86 -14.30
CA ASP A 12 -3.17 -1.32 -15.39
C ASP A 12 -1.87 -0.49 -15.50
N TRP A 13 -1.94 0.79 -15.10
CA TRP A 13 -0.82 1.72 -15.03
C TRP A 13 -0.08 1.71 -13.68
N GLY A 14 -0.61 0.99 -12.69
CA GLY A 14 -0.08 0.88 -11.34
C GLY A 14 1.07 -0.12 -11.23
N ALA A 15 1.60 -0.28 -10.02
CA ALA A 15 2.70 -1.22 -9.75
C ALA A 15 2.24 -2.69 -9.67
N GLY A 16 0.97 -2.92 -9.30
CA GLY A 16 0.39 -4.23 -9.02
C GLY A 16 0.55 -5.25 -10.15
N PRO A 17 0.20 -4.93 -11.42
CA PRO A 17 0.30 -5.90 -12.52
C PRO A 17 1.73 -6.44 -12.71
N LYS A 18 2.74 -5.57 -12.69
CA LYS A 18 4.14 -5.96 -12.86
C LYS A 18 4.66 -6.77 -11.66
N ILE A 19 4.30 -6.35 -10.45
CA ILE A 19 4.67 -7.08 -9.22
C ILE A 19 4.06 -8.47 -9.21
N LYS A 20 2.76 -8.60 -9.51
CA LYS A 20 2.07 -9.89 -9.63
C LYS A 20 2.74 -10.78 -10.66
N GLN A 21 3.02 -10.27 -11.86
CA GLN A 21 3.67 -11.06 -12.89
C GLN A 21 5.05 -11.58 -12.45
N GLY A 22 5.91 -10.71 -11.91
CA GLY A 22 7.24 -11.11 -11.45
C GLY A 22 7.19 -12.09 -10.28
N PHE A 23 6.26 -11.89 -9.34
CA PHE A 23 6.07 -12.77 -8.19
C PHE A 23 5.57 -14.16 -8.60
N GLU A 24 4.54 -14.24 -9.45
CA GLU A 24 3.99 -15.53 -9.90
C GLU A 24 4.94 -16.28 -10.83
N GLN A 25 5.80 -15.58 -11.59
CA GLN A 25 6.87 -16.22 -12.35
C GLN A 25 7.90 -16.88 -11.45
N LYS A 26 8.28 -16.20 -10.34
CA LYS A 26 9.23 -16.74 -9.36
C LYS A 26 8.61 -17.83 -8.49
N TYR A 27 7.32 -17.75 -8.20
CA TYR A 27 6.58 -18.68 -7.35
C TYR A 27 5.30 -19.18 -8.05
N PRO A 28 5.40 -20.15 -8.99
CA PRO A 28 4.28 -20.55 -9.86
C PRO A 28 3.06 -21.13 -9.12
N LEU A 29 3.27 -21.69 -7.93
CA LEU A 29 2.22 -22.25 -7.09
C LEU A 29 1.44 -21.18 -6.32
N CYS A 30 1.95 -19.95 -6.26
CA CYS A 30 1.28 -18.85 -5.60
C CYS A 30 0.46 -18.05 -6.60
N LYS A 31 -0.83 -17.86 -6.31
CA LYS A 31 -1.71 -16.97 -7.07
C LYS A 31 -2.05 -15.73 -6.27
N VAL A 32 -1.77 -14.57 -6.86
CA VAL A 32 -2.00 -13.25 -6.27
C VAL A 32 -3.35 -12.72 -6.74
N ASN A 33 -4.25 -12.47 -5.80
CA ASN A 33 -5.55 -11.88 -6.05
C ASN A 33 -5.62 -10.53 -5.35
N TYR A 34 -5.56 -9.44 -6.10
CA TYR A 34 -5.75 -8.11 -5.53
C TYR A 34 -7.24 -7.81 -5.33
N MET A 35 -7.59 -7.27 -4.17
CA MET A 35 -8.89 -6.68 -3.89
C MET A 35 -8.70 -5.17 -3.70
N PRO A 36 -9.08 -4.35 -4.70
CA PRO A 36 -8.91 -2.91 -4.64
C PRO A 36 -9.96 -2.24 -3.74
N PHE A 37 -9.51 -1.24 -2.99
CA PHE A 37 -10.32 -0.31 -2.21
C PHE A 37 -10.01 1.13 -2.63
N GLU A 38 -10.93 2.05 -2.37
CA GLU A 38 -10.79 3.47 -2.75
C GLU A 38 -9.60 4.16 -2.04
N SER A 39 -9.25 3.72 -0.83
CA SER A 39 -8.15 4.31 -0.05
C SER A 39 -7.64 3.35 1.02
N GLY A 40 -6.44 3.62 1.56
CA GLY A 40 -5.87 2.89 2.70
C GLY A 40 -6.77 2.94 3.95
N GLY A 41 -7.42 4.09 4.21
CA GLY A 41 -8.36 4.24 5.32
C GLY A 41 -9.62 3.38 5.15
N THR A 42 -10.21 3.35 3.95
CA THR A 42 -11.37 2.48 3.64
C THR A 42 -11.01 1.01 3.79
N LEU A 43 -9.83 0.62 3.28
CA LEU A 43 -9.28 -0.72 3.40
C LEU A 43 -9.09 -1.12 4.87
N PHE A 44 -8.51 -0.27 5.71
CA PHE A 44 -8.28 -0.61 7.12
C PHE A 44 -9.60 -0.79 7.86
N ASN A 45 -10.57 0.09 7.62
CA ASN A 45 -11.91 -0.05 8.18
C ASN A 45 -12.58 -1.36 7.77
N ARG A 46 -12.42 -1.77 6.50
CA ARG A 46 -12.95 -3.06 6.04
C ARG A 46 -12.33 -4.22 6.81
N VAL A 47 -11.00 -4.27 6.92
CA VAL A 47 -10.29 -5.33 7.67
C VAL A 47 -10.75 -5.35 9.13
N ARG A 48 -10.88 -4.19 9.76
CA ARG A 48 -11.36 -4.07 11.14
C ARG A 48 -12.78 -4.61 11.32
N LEU A 49 -13.68 -4.35 10.37
CA LEU A 49 -15.06 -4.85 10.40
C LEU A 49 -15.16 -6.36 10.13
N GLU A 50 -14.30 -6.89 9.26
CA GLU A 50 -14.23 -8.33 9.00
C GLU A 50 -13.61 -9.11 10.16
N GLY A 51 -12.66 -8.50 10.88
CA GLY A 51 -11.95 -9.11 11.99
C GLY A 51 -11.29 -10.43 11.59
N HIS A 52 -11.37 -11.45 12.44
CA HIS A 52 -10.83 -12.79 12.15
C HIS A 52 -11.54 -13.53 11.00
N LYS A 53 -12.63 -12.99 10.45
CA LYS A 53 -13.30 -13.54 9.26
C LYS A 53 -12.82 -12.90 7.97
N THR A 54 -11.80 -12.03 8.03
CA THR A 54 -11.25 -11.42 6.83
C THR A 54 -10.75 -12.48 5.86
N LYS A 55 -10.95 -12.21 4.57
CA LYS A 55 -10.39 -13.04 3.49
C LYS A 55 -9.01 -12.55 3.07
N ALA A 56 -8.52 -11.45 3.65
CA ALA A 56 -7.22 -10.90 3.36
C ALA A 56 -6.13 -11.77 3.98
N ASP A 57 -5.20 -12.25 3.15
CA ASP A 57 -3.96 -12.84 3.61
C ASP A 57 -2.91 -11.76 3.86
N ILE A 58 -2.94 -10.68 3.05
CA ILE A 58 -2.03 -9.53 3.14
C ILE A 58 -2.85 -8.25 3.02
N VAL A 59 -2.48 -7.26 3.81
CA VAL A 59 -2.98 -5.88 3.69
C VAL A 59 -1.83 -5.00 3.24
N LEU A 60 -1.93 -4.43 2.04
CA LEU A 60 -0.89 -3.62 1.41
C LEU A 60 -1.39 -2.19 1.22
N GLY A 61 -0.64 -1.22 1.74
CA GLY A 61 -0.98 0.20 1.60
C GLY A 61 -1.60 0.85 2.82
N LEU A 62 -1.35 0.32 4.01
CA LEU A 62 -1.57 1.07 5.24
C LEU A 62 -0.54 2.19 5.33
N ASP A 63 -1.00 3.37 5.71
CA ASP A 63 -0.12 4.52 5.96
C ASP A 63 0.27 4.60 7.45
N ASN A 64 1.21 5.50 7.74
CA ASN A 64 1.67 5.74 9.11
C ASN A 64 0.58 6.33 10.03
N PHE A 65 -0.50 6.88 9.48
CA PHE A 65 -1.57 7.50 10.27
C PHE A 65 -2.52 6.47 10.87
N VAL A 66 -2.65 5.28 10.26
CA VAL A 66 -3.52 4.19 10.75
C VAL A 66 -2.74 3.07 11.44
N LEU A 67 -1.41 3.17 11.49
CA LEU A 67 -0.53 2.11 11.97
C LEU A 67 -0.76 1.77 13.46
N GLU A 68 -0.95 2.78 14.30
CA GLU A 68 -1.16 2.59 15.74
C GLU A 68 -2.52 1.95 16.04
N GLU A 69 -3.57 2.35 15.32
CA GLU A 69 -4.88 1.70 15.38
C GLU A 69 -4.81 0.26 14.85
N ALA A 70 -4.05 0.02 13.79
CA ALA A 70 -3.84 -1.31 13.23
C ALA A 70 -3.16 -2.24 14.24
N LYS A 71 -2.14 -1.77 14.97
CA LYS A 71 -1.54 -2.52 16.08
C LYS A 71 -2.55 -2.86 17.17
N LYS A 72 -3.31 -1.87 17.61
CA LYS A 72 -4.32 -2.03 18.68
C LYS A 72 -5.43 -2.99 18.30
N SER A 73 -5.71 -3.15 17.01
CA SER A 73 -6.72 -4.10 16.52
C SER A 73 -6.36 -5.56 16.81
N LYS A 74 -5.06 -5.88 16.97
CA LYS A 74 -4.55 -7.25 17.14
C LYS A 74 -4.98 -8.22 16.01
N LEU A 75 -5.23 -7.68 14.82
CA LEU A 75 -5.59 -8.45 13.62
C LEU A 75 -4.37 -8.86 12.78
N PHE A 76 -3.20 -8.30 13.06
CA PHE A 76 -1.98 -8.50 12.28
C PHE A 76 -0.95 -9.29 13.08
N ASP A 77 -0.37 -10.29 12.44
CA ASP A 77 0.69 -11.13 13.00
C ASP A 77 2.08 -10.52 12.78
N ILE A 78 3.03 -10.94 13.62
CA ILE A 78 4.45 -10.62 13.49
C ILE A 78 4.96 -11.19 12.16
N ASN A 79 5.69 -10.37 11.39
CA ASN A 79 6.44 -10.81 10.23
C ASN A 79 7.84 -11.30 10.63
N HIS A 80 8.39 -12.22 9.84
CA HIS A 80 9.73 -12.78 10.05
C HIS A 80 10.74 -12.29 9.02
N VAL A 81 10.57 -11.06 8.53
CA VAL A 81 11.47 -10.48 7.54
C VAL A 81 12.71 -9.92 8.23
N ASP A 82 13.87 -10.16 7.61
CA ASP A 82 15.14 -9.59 8.04
C ASP A 82 15.16 -8.07 7.80
N LEU A 83 14.93 -7.31 8.87
CA LEU A 83 14.86 -5.85 8.85
C LEU A 83 16.22 -5.18 8.52
N SER A 84 17.34 -5.90 8.60
CA SER A 84 18.66 -5.34 8.26
C SER A 84 18.79 -4.96 6.78
N LYS A 85 17.89 -5.48 5.93
CA LYS A 85 17.83 -5.18 4.50
C LYS A 85 17.04 -3.90 4.18
N LEU A 86 16.43 -3.27 5.17
CA LEU A 86 15.69 -2.03 4.99
C LEU A 86 16.66 -0.85 4.84
N SER A 87 16.60 -0.18 3.69
CA SER A 87 17.33 1.06 3.43
C SER A 87 16.44 2.26 3.71
N LEU A 88 16.32 2.64 4.98
CA LEU A 88 15.47 3.73 5.45
C LEU A 88 16.30 4.88 6.05
N PRO A 89 15.84 6.14 5.96
CA PRO A 89 16.52 7.28 6.57
C PRO A 89 16.51 7.22 8.11
N THR A 90 15.59 6.46 8.68
CA THR A 90 15.45 6.24 10.12
C THR A 90 15.37 4.74 10.42
N GLN A 91 15.79 4.35 11.63
CA GLN A 91 15.74 2.96 12.05
C GLN A 91 14.29 2.48 12.19
N TRP A 92 13.95 1.40 11.48
CA TRP A 92 12.66 0.72 11.62
C TRP A 92 12.77 -0.42 12.64
N GLN A 93 11.84 -0.46 13.59
CA GLN A 93 11.83 -1.44 14.69
C GLN A 93 10.53 -2.25 14.75
N ASP A 94 9.56 -1.94 13.89
CA ASP A 94 8.28 -2.64 13.87
C ASP A 94 8.45 -4.00 13.17
N ASN A 95 8.10 -5.06 13.89
CA ASN A 95 8.16 -6.44 13.41
C ASN A 95 6.80 -6.99 12.97
N THR A 96 5.74 -6.18 12.96
CA THR A 96 4.44 -6.54 12.40
C THR A 96 4.27 -5.91 11.02
N PHE A 97 4.53 -4.60 10.92
CA PHE A 97 4.33 -3.84 9.69
C PHE A 97 5.66 -3.54 8.98
N LEU A 98 5.68 -3.74 7.66
CA LEU A 98 6.87 -3.53 6.84
C LEU A 98 6.66 -2.36 5.88
N PRO A 99 7.59 -1.38 5.86
CA PRO A 99 7.57 -0.33 4.86
C PRO A 99 8.06 -0.90 3.52
N TYR A 100 7.32 -0.65 2.46
CA TYR A 100 7.71 -1.06 1.09
C TYR A 100 7.92 0.15 0.17
N ASP A 101 7.23 1.26 0.43
CA ASP A 101 7.45 2.56 -0.20
C ASP A 101 7.55 3.66 0.86
N LEU A 102 8.45 4.61 0.64
CA LEU A 102 8.58 5.81 1.46
C LEU A 102 8.49 7.02 0.54
N VAL A 103 7.40 7.75 0.62
CA VAL A 103 7.16 8.93 -0.22
C VAL A 103 7.03 10.17 0.66
N LEU A 104 7.83 11.19 0.37
CA LEU A 104 7.65 12.51 0.95
C LEU A 104 6.50 13.20 0.22
N MET A 105 5.43 13.54 0.95
CA MET A 105 4.35 14.36 0.40
C MET A 105 4.91 15.73 0.00
N ARG A 106 4.76 16.08 -1.28
CA ARG A 106 5.15 17.39 -1.82
C ARG A 106 3.99 17.99 -2.58
N LEU A 107 3.73 19.28 -2.33
CA LEU A 107 2.74 20.01 -3.11
C LEU A 107 3.30 20.28 -4.51
N CYS A 108 2.65 19.73 -5.53
CA CYS A 108 2.97 20.01 -6.92
C CYS A 108 1.97 21.03 -7.47
N MET A 109 2.44 22.23 -7.83
CA MET A 109 1.63 23.27 -8.48
C MET A 109 2.26 23.63 -9.81
N THR A 110 1.44 23.78 -10.85
CA THR A 110 1.87 24.30 -12.15
C THR A 110 1.04 25.53 -12.53
N LYS A 111 1.65 26.49 -13.21
CA LYS A 111 0.93 27.65 -13.74
C LYS A 111 0.17 27.24 -15.00
N ILE A 112 -1.14 27.52 -15.03
CA ILE A 112 -1.92 27.46 -16.26
C ILE A 112 -1.41 28.56 -17.19
N LYS A 113 -1.11 28.21 -18.45
CA LYS A 113 -0.69 29.16 -19.48
C LYS A 113 -1.85 30.16 -19.70
N SER A 114 -1.75 31.36 -19.14
CA SER A 114 -2.77 32.38 -19.30
C SER A 114 -2.82 32.83 -20.77
N ARG A 115 -4.01 32.78 -21.37
CA ARG A 115 -4.23 33.27 -22.73
C ARG A 115 -4.49 34.78 -22.69
N ILE A 116 -3.50 35.57 -22.26
CA ILE A 116 -3.56 37.03 -22.45
C ILE A 116 -3.14 37.32 -23.89
N ARG A 117 -4.09 37.20 -24.83
CA ARG A 117 -4.01 37.98 -26.07
C ARG A 117 -4.44 39.40 -25.71
N ARG A 118 -3.51 40.27 -25.35
CA ARG A 118 -3.74 41.71 -25.55
C ARG A 118 -3.65 41.95 -27.05
N LYS A 119 -4.81 42.00 -27.69
CA LYS A 119 -4.99 42.78 -28.91
C LYS A 119 -5.15 44.24 -28.49
N VAL A 120 -4.60 45.10 -29.35
CA VAL A 120 -4.57 46.58 -29.31
C VAL A 120 -3.46 47.14 -28.44
#